data_AF-A0A4Y7KXI4-F1
#
_entry.id   AF-A0A4Y7KXI4-F1
#
_cell.length_a   1.000
_cell.length_b   1.000
_cell.length_c   1.000
_cell.angle_alpha   90.00
_cell.angle_beta   90.00
_cell.angle_gamma   90.00
#
_symmetry.space_group_name_H-M   'P 1'
#
loop_
_entity.id
_entity.type
_entity.pdbx_description
1 polymer ?
#
loop_
_entity_poly.entity_id
_entity_poly.type
_entity_poly.pdbx_seq_one_letter_code
_entity_poly.pdbx_strand_id
1 'polypeptide(L)'
;MAAATLSLLNIFSIKNPNNLKYFYSLSLLPLKGLHNPRKFTSSATISSTEPQISLNSTSVNEELASYISCSMPGKSRKVAVLLSGGVDSSVALRLLHHAGHSCTAFYLKIWFQEDYENFWSACPWDEDLKYAEAVCNQIGVSLEVVHLTDEYWKNVVSYIIEEYRCGRTPNPDVLCNTRIKFGAFMDAISTQGFDYVASGHYARVIHSSYEANGPSRLELSGDMVKDQTYFLSHLSQGQLRQLLFPLGCITKDEVRKLATKMELPNKERKDSQGICFLGKIKFSEFVARHIGELEGILLEAETGNFLGKHRGFWFYTIGQRQGLRLPGGPWYVVEKDVENNVVFVSRNYFSFEKRRRRFRVGSLKWLNGPLVDQFDQLLCKVRHGPNFYSCSLTMEPGEDCKEDAAVVHLCEDDQGLAAGQFAAFYREKTCLGSGVILESWDDQGFPVCDKALEIAKMKDKSTLGKPVKIMTKQESSSPRNSKHKHIVEELNKESMDVSESHIQTSKDGLMSSSPLILFHKLKEKLMCIF
;
A
#
# COMPACT_ATOMS: atom_id res chain seq x y z
N MET A 1 23.41 51.43 3.64
CA MET A 1 22.45 52.50 3.28
C MET A 1 21.28 51.79 2.60
N ALA A 2 20.25 51.37 3.35
CA ALA A 2 19.16 52.15 3.94
C ALA A 2 17.92 52.18 3.02
N ALA A 3 16.86 51.50 3.48
CA ALA A 3 15.41 51.68 3.19
C ALA A 3 14.92 51.45 1.73
N ALA A 4 13.75 50.90 1.40
CA ALA A 4 12.52 50.47 2.09
C ALA A 4 11.79 49.49 1.12
N THR A 5 11.31 48.29 1.46
CA THR A 5 10.04 47.90 2.15
C THR A 5 8.77 48.67 1.77
N LEU A 6 7.79 47.92 1.22
CA LEU A 6 6.31 47.94 1.43
C LEU A 6 5.48 47.99 0.13
N SER A 7 4.85 46.88 -0.23
CA SER A 7 3.43 46.83 -0.64
C SER A 7 2.97 45.38 -0.80
N LEU A 8 1.70 45.13 -0.50
CA LEU A 8 0.92 43.89 -0.70
C LEU A 8 0.94 42.87 0.45
N LEU A 9 0.38 43.28 1.58
CA LEU A 9 -0.35 42.42 2.49
C LEU A 9 -1.69 43.10 2.78
N ASN A 10 -2.76 42.60 2.17
CA ASN A 10 -4.13 42.74 2.66
C ASN A 10 -5.01 41.79 1.84
N ILE A 11 -5.41 40.69 2.48
CA ILE A 11 -6.73 40.04 2.46
C ILE A 11 -6.47 38.65 3.07
N PHE A 12 -6.83 38.50 4.33
CA PHE A 12 -7.52 37.35 4.94
C PHE A 12 -7.41 37.49 6.46
N SER A 13 -8.45 38.10 7.01
CA SER A 13 -8.70 38.24 8.43
C SER A 13 -9.17 36.89 8.98
N ILE A 14 -8.35 36.22 9.80
CA ILE A 14 -8.79 35.12 10.67
C ILE A 14 -8.56 35.55 12.12
N LYS A 15 -9.67 35.74 12.84
CA LYS A 15 -9.73 35.91 14.29
C LYS A 15 -9.64 34.54 14.96
N ASN A 16 -8.52 34.23 15.62
CA ASN A 16 -8.50 33.71 17.00
C ASN A 16 -7.05 33.59 17.51
N PRO A 17 -6.62 34.36 18.52
CA PRO A 17 -5.25 34.32 19.03
C PRO A 17 -5.23 33.52 20.33
N ASN A 18 -4.88 32.22 20.28
CA ASN A 18 -4.44 31.46 21.45
C ASN A 18 -3.75 30.18 20.97
N ASN A 19 -2.42 30.26 20.80
CA ASN A 19 -1.43 29.18 21.02
C ASN A 19 -0.08 29.50 20.33
N LEU A 20 0.49 30.67 20.62
CA LEU A 20 1.91 30.93 20.40
C LEU A 20 2.61 31.01 21.77
N LYS A 21 3.03 29.86 22.28
CA LYS A 21 4.11 29.77 23.29
C LYS A 21 4.91 28.50 22.99
N TYR A 22 6.22 28.62 23.17
CA TYR A 22 7.28 27.64 22.90
C TYR A 22 7.93 27.70 21.52
N PHE A 23 8.52 28.85 21.19
CA PHE A 23 9.81 28.89 20.48
C PHE A 23 10.66 30.02 21.06
N TYR A 24 11.96 29.73 21.26
CA TYR A 24 13.13 30.59 21.50
C TYR A 24 13.91 30.28 22.78
N SER A 25 15.08 29.63 22.57
CA SER A 25 16.32 29.64 23.38
C SER A 25 17.16 28.48 22.84
N LEU A 26 18.28 28.62 22.12
CA LEU A 26 19.58 29.20 22.48
C LEU A 26 20.36 29.51 21.18
N SER A 27 20.73 30.77 20.94
CA SER A 27 22.08 31.35 21.06
C SER A 27 23.17 30.81 20.11
N LEU A 28 23.47 31.63 19.09
CA LEU A 28 24.69 31.66 18.29
C LEU A 28 25.87 32.18 19.12
N LEU A 29 27.04 31.52 19.04
CA LEU A 29 28.35 32.17 19.16
C LEU A 29 29.36 31.54 18.16
N PRO A 30 30.32 32.32 17.60
CA PRO A 30 31.11 31.94 16.43
C PRO A 30 32.58 31.58 16.74
N LEU A 31 33.31 31.22 15.68
CA LEU A 31 34.79 31.25 15.46
C LEU A 31 35.59 29.98 15.78
N LYS A 32 36.14 29.29 14.76
CA LYS A 32 37.49 29.51 14.18
C LYS A 32 37.91 28.32 13.31
N GLY A 33 38.46 28.62 12.13
CA GLY A 33 39.04 27.62 11.24
C GLY A 33 40.40 27.12 11.71
N LEU A 34 40.73 25.89 11.27
CA LEU A 34 42.09 25.41 11.11
C LEU A 34 42.12 24.37 9.97
N HIS A 35 42.74 24.77 8.87
CA HIS A 35 43.28 23.87 7.86
C HIS A 35 44.46 23.08 8.45
N ASN A 36 44.49 21.76 8.24
CA ASN A 36 45.60 21.14 7.50
C ASN A 36 45.31 19.66 7.17
N PRO A 37 45.69 19.18 5.98
CA PRO A 37 45.54 17.79 5.57
C PRO A 37 46.73 16.95 6.04
N ARG A 38 46.49 15.83 6.73
CA ARG A 38 47.54 14.83 6.98
C ARG A 38 47.48 13.74 5.90
N LYS A 39 48.51 13.75 5.06
CA LYS A 39 48.98 12.60 4.27
C LYS A 39 49.34 11.46 5.23
N PHE A 40 48.89 10.24 4.93
CA PHE A 40 49.52 9.02 5.42
C PHE A 40 49.95 8.16 4.24
N THR A 41 51.23 7.78 4.30
CA THR A 41 51.99 6.98 3.34
C THR A 41 51.88 5.49 3.65
N SER A 42 51.70 4.72 2.58
CA SER A 42 52.25 3.38 2.25
C SER A 42 52.43 2.27 3.30
N SER A 43 52.00 1.08 2.84
CA SER A 43 52.59 -0.26 3.04
C SER A 43 52.10 -1.10 4.21
N ALA A 44 51.27 -2.09 3.87
CA ALA A 44 51.45 -3.48 4.32
C ALA A 44 50.73 -4.43 3.35
N THR A 45 51.50 -5.05 2.46
CA THR A 45 51.05 -6.17 1.62
C THR A 45 50.85 -7.38 2.53
N ILE A 46 49.60 -7.74 2.81
CA ILE A 46 49.26 -9.02 3.44
C ILE A 46 48.73 -9.92 2.31
N SER A 47 49.57 -10.86 1.91
CA SER A 47 49.20 -12.00 1.08
C SER A 47 48.22 -12.86 1.86
N SER A 48 46.93 -12.80 1.53
CA SER A 48 45.93 -13.76 2.00
C SER A 48 45.69 -14.77 0.89
N THR A 49 46.22 -15.97 1.08
CA THR A 49 45.89 -17.18 0.34
C THR A 49 44.38 -17.44 0.42
N GLU A 50 43.72 -17.45 -0.74
CA GLU A 50 42.34 -17.90 -0.91
C GLU A 50 42.20 -19.37 -0.48
N PRO A 51 41.24 -19.73 0.40
CA PRO A 51 40.79 -21.10 0.51
C PRO A 51 39.86 -21.40 -0.67
N GLN A 52 40.34 -22.20 -1.61
CA GLN A 52 39.55 -22.83 -2.66
C GLN A 52 38.49 -23.75 -2.03
N ILE A 53 37.27 -23.25 -1.85
CA ILE A 53 36.08 -24.07 -1.59
C ILE A 53 35.47 -24.40 -2.96
N SER A 54 35.96 -25.49 -3.56
CA SER A 54 35.41 -26.04 -4.80
C SER A 54 34.29 -27.03 -4.48
N LEU A 55 33.07 -26.53 -4.26
CA LEU A 55 31.84 -27.33 -4.23
C LEU A 55 30.71 -26.53 -4.91
N ASN A 56 30.22 -27.03 -6.06
CA ASN A 56 28.95 -26.67 -6.74
C ASN A 56 28.71 -25.23 -7.26
N SER A 57 29.72 -24.43 -7.59
CA SER A 57 29.47 -23.08 -8.16
C SER A 57 28.84 -23.10 -9.56
N THR A 58 29.09 -24.12 -10.38
CA THR A 58 28.62 -24.18 -11.78
C THR A 58 27.11 -24.40 -11.90
N SER A 59 26.52 -25.31 -11.10
CA SER A 59 25.08 -25.62 -11.16
C SER A 59 24.21 -24.53 -10.57
N VAL A 60 24.70 -23.83 -9.54
CA VAL A 60 24.00 -22.69 -8.94
C VAL A 60 23.96 -21.50 -9.89
N ASN A 61 25.05 -21.26 -10.62
CA ASN A 61 25.13 -20.16 -11.59
C ASN A 61 24.24 -20.39 -12.83
N GLU A 62 24.14 -21.63 -13.35
CA GLU A 62 23.23 -21.93 -14.47
C GLU A 62 21.76 -21.76 -14.10
N GLU A 63 21.36 -22.21 -12.90
CA GLU A 63 19.98 -22.06 -12.44
C GLU A 63 19.63 -20.58 -12.16
N LEU A 64 20.59 -19.80 -11.63
CA LEU A 64 20.39 -18.39 -11.33
C LEU A 64 20.25 -17.53 -12.60
N ALA A 65 20.81 -17.98 -13.73
CA ALA A 65 20.63 -17.34 -15.03
C ALA A 65 19.17 -17.24 -15.46
N SER A 66 18.30 -18.15 -15.01
CA SER A 66 16.86 -18.08 -15.29
C SER A 66 16.15 -16.94 -14.55
N TYR A 67 16.70 -16.50 -13.41
CA TYR A 67 16.10 -15.48 -12.53
C TYR A 67 16.61 -14.05 -12.78
N ILE A 68 17.63 -13.86 -13.62
CA ILE A 68 18.18 -12.53 -13.92
C ILE A 68 17.55 -11.84 -15.13
N SER A 69 16.48 -12.41 -15.74
CA SER A 69 15.83 -11.83 -16.93
C SER A 69 15.31 -10.40 -16.71
N CYS A 70 14.84 -10.09 -15.50
CA CYS A 70 14.43 -8.75 -15.08
C CYS A 70 15.58 -7.86 -14.57
N SER A 71 16.83 -8.34 -14.61
CA SER A 71 18.01 -7.62 -14.13
C SER A 71 18.82 -6.95 -15.25
N MET A 72 18.41 -7.01 -16.52
CA MET A 72 19.16 -6.53 -17.69
C MET A 72 20.59 -7.10 -17.83
N PRO A 73 20.74 -8.44 -17.93
CA PRO A 73 22.05 -9.08 -18.03
C PRO A 73 22.75 -8.72 -19.35
N GLY A 74 24.09 -8.78 -19.35
CA GLY A 74 24.93 -8.67 -20.55
C GLY A 74 25.87 -7.46 -20.57
N LYS A 75 25.37 -6.24 -20.34
CA LYS A 75 26.21 -5.03 -20.22
C LYS A 75 26.27 -4.59 -18.76
N SER A 76 27.47 -4.54 -18.19
CA SER A 76 27.67 -4.01 -16.84
C SER A 76 27.21 -2.55 -16.75
N ARG A 77 26.54 -2.21 -15.64
CA ARG A 77 25.94 -0.91 -15.34
C ARG A 77 26.27 -0.53 -13.91
N LYS A 78 26.28 0.77 -13.60
CA LYS A 78 26.32 1.29 -12.23
C LYS A 78 24.90 1.37 -11.69
N VAL A 79 24.59 0.60 -10.65
CA VAL A 79 23.23 0.51 -10.11
C VAL A 79 23.22 0.87 -8.62
N ALA A 80 22.44 1.89 -8.27
CA ALA A 80 22.13 2.22 -6.88
C ALA A 80 20.97 1.34 -6.40
N VAL A 81 21.19 0.51 -5.38
CA VAL A 81 20.21 -0.47 -4.92
C VAL A 81 19.61 -0.06 -3.58
N LEU A 82 18.31 0.22 -3.55
CA LEU A 82 17.58 0.49 -2.31
C LEU A 82 17.44 -0.80 -1.48
N LEU A 83 18.20 -0.87 -0.38
CA LEU A 83 18.28 -2.02 0.50
C LEU A 83 17.62 -1.72 1.86
N SER A 84 16.50 -2.37 2.13
CA SER A 84 15.67 -2.09 3.33
C SER A 84 16.00 -2.97 4.54
N GLY A 85 16.90 -3.95 4.39
CA GLY A 85 17.09 -5.02 5.37
C GLY A 85 16.07 -6.16 5.27
N GLY A 86 15.06 -6.02 4.40
CA GLY A 86 14.10 -7.08 4.06
C GLY A 86 14.62 -8.04 2.98
N VAL A 87 14.07 -9.26 2.96
CA VAL A 87 14.49 -10.36 2.06
C VAL A 87 14.40 -9.96 0.59
N ASP A 88 13.35 -9.25 0.20
CA ASP A 88 13.08 -8.90 -1.19
C ASP A 88 14.19 -8.00 -1.76
N SER A 89 14.54 -6.93 -1.05
CA SER A 89 15.65 -6.07 -1.45
C SER A 89 17.01 -6.78 -1.43
N SER A 90 17.20 -7.74 -0.53
CA SER A 90 18.44 -8.53 -0.47
C SER A 90 18.59 -9.48 -1.66
N VAL A 91 17.52 -10.18 -2.03
CA VAL A 91 17.52 -11.03 -3.24
C VAL A 91 17.70 -10.18 -4.50
N ALA A 92 17.03 -9.02 -4.57
CA ALA A 92 17.19 -8.09 -5.70
C ALA A 92 18.66 -7.65 -5.87
N LEU A 93 19.35 -7.30 -4.78
CA LEU A 93 20.77 -6.96 -4.80
C LEU A 93 21.62 -8.15 -5.30
N ARG A 94 21.38 -9.36 -4.80
CA ARG A 94 22.11 -10.57 -5.23
C ARG A 94 21.92 -10.87 -6.72
N LEU A 95 20.71 -10.69 -7.24
CA LEU A 95 20.42 -10.89 -8.66
C LEU A 95 21.15 -9.88 -9.55
N LEU A 96 21.21 -8.60 -9.14
CA LEU A 96 21.93 -7.56 -9.88
C LEU A 96 23.45 -7.77 -9.85
N HIS A 97 23.98 -8.15 -8.69
CA HIS A 97 25.39 -8.50 -8.55
C HIS A 97 25.74 -9.70 -9.44
N HIS A 98 24.90 -10.74 -9.44
CA HIS A 98 25.09 -11.91 -10.30
C HIS A 98 24.96 -11.60 -11.80
N ALA A 99 24.11 -10.65 -12.18
CA ALA A 99 23.99 -10.16 -13.56
C ALA A 99 25.22 -9.35 -14.04
N GLY A 100 26.20 -9.11 -13.17
CA GLY A 100 27.48 -8.45 -13.51
C GLY A 100 27.45 -6.92 -13.39
N HIS A 101 26.49 -6.35 -12.66
CA HIS A 101 26.42 -4.91 -12.43
C HIS A 101 27.32 -4.46 -11.28
N SER A 102 27.87 -3.25 -11.41
CA SER A 102 28.54 -2.55 -10.31
C SER A 102 27.47 -1.94 -9.40
N CYS A 103 27.23 -2.58 -8.26
CA CYS A 103 26.17 -2.19 -7.33
C CYS A 103 26.73 -1.38 -6.16
N THR A 104 25.99 -0.34 -5.75
CA THR A 104 26.15 0.33 -4.45
C THR A 104 24.79 0.27 -3.75
N ALA A 105 24.76 -0.24 -2.53
CA ALA A 105 23.53 -0.34 -1.75
C ALA A 105 23.29 0.93 -0.94
N PHE A 106 22.02 1.32 -0.80
CA PHE A 106 21.59 2.48 -0.05
C PHE A 106 20.47 2.09 0.93
N TYR A 107 20.67 2.41 2.21
CA TYR A 107 19.65 2.32 3.24
C TYR A 107 19.04 3.71 3.48
N LEU A 108 17.71 3.85 3.33
CA LEU A 108 17.02 5.12 3.55
C LEU A 108 16.53 5.20 5.00
N LYS A 109 17.11 6.13 5.77
CA LYS A 109 16.68 6.41 7.14
C LYS A 109 15.61 7.51 7.13
N ILE A 110 14.36 7.10 7.32
CA ILE A 110 13.15 7.95 7.31
C ILE A 110 12.37 7.94 8.64
N TRP A 111 13.04 7.54 9.72
CA TRP A 111 12.41 7.29 11.02
C TRP A 111 12.41 8.56 11.89
N PHE A 112 11.28 8.82 12.55
CA PHE A 112 11.11 9.90 13.52
C PHE A 112 11.52 9.39 14.90
N GLN A 113 12.80 9.55 15.25
CA GLN A 113 13.33 9.07 16.53
C GLN A 113 12.77 9.90 17.70
N GLU A 114 12.86 11.23 17.60
CA GLU A 114 12.64 12.15 18.73
C GLU A 114 11.18 12.20 19.21
N ASP A 115 10.20 12.02 18.33
CA ASP A 115 8.77 12.05 18.69
C ASP A 115 8.25 10.73 19.31
N TYR A 116 9.06 9.66 19.26
CA TYR A 116 8.61 8.29 19.56
C TYR A 116 9.52 7.51 20.51
N GLU A 117 10.55 8.14 21.08
CA GLU A 117 11.50 7.51 22.03
C GLU A 117 10.77 6.76 23.16
N ASN A 118 9.65 7.29 23.67
CA ASN A 118 8.87 6.69 24.75
C ASN A 118 8.06 5.43 24.35
N PHE A 119 7.99 5.08 23.06
CA PHE A 119 7.21 3.94 22.55
C PHE A 119 8.08 2.82 21.98
N TRP A 120 9.34 3.11 21.71
CA TRP A 120 10.27 2.14 21.15
C TRP A 120 11.19 1.61 22.24
N SER A 121 10.99 0.35 22.62
CA SER A 121 11.92 -0.38 23.47
C SER A 121 13.29 -0.58 22.80
N ALA A 122 13.35 -0.44 21.47
CA ALA A 122 14.56 -0.47 20.65
C ALA A 122 14.30 0.29 19.33
N CYS A 123 15.34 0.91 18.77
CA CYS A 123 15.29 1.59 17.48
C CYS A 123 14.89 0.61 16.35
N PRO A 124 13.72 0.76 15.69
CA PRO A 124 13.24 -0.22 14.70
C PRO A 124 14.16 -0.41 13.49
N TRP A 125 14.92 0.63 13.13
CA TRP A 125 15.82 0.66 11.98
C TRP A 125 17.20 0.05 12.23
N ASP A 126 17.59 -0.13 13.50
CA ASP A 126 18.92 -0.66 13.84
C ASP A 126 19.05 -2.14 13.40
N GLU A 127 18.00 -2.92 13.62
CA GLU A 127 17.93 -4.31 13.15
C GLU A 127 17.92 -4.40 11.61
N ASP A 128 17.15 -3.51 10.95
CA ASP A 128 17.12 -3.42 9.49
C ASP A 128 18.49 -3.12 8.90
N LEU A 129 19.19 -2.15 9.49
CA LEU A 129 20.51 -1.72 9.03
C LEU A 129 21.55 -2.83 9.21
N LYS A 130 21.54 -3.54 10.35
CA LYS A 130 22.42 -4.71 10.57
C LYS A 130 22.22 -5.80 9.52
N TYR A 131 20.96 -6.07 9.15
CA TYR A 131 20.70 -7.02 8.07
C TYR A 131 21.18 -6.51 6.71
N ALA A 132 21.00 -5.22 6.41
CA ALA A 132 21.50 -4.62 5.18
C ALA A 132 23.04 -4.72 5.10
N GLU A 133 23.74 -4.39 6.19
CA GLU A 133 25.20 -4.51 6.31
C GLU A 133 25.66 -5.95 6.11
N ALA A 134 25.03 -6.91 6.78
CA ALA A 134 25.39 -8.33 6.67
C ALA A 134 25.20 -8.85 5.23
N VAL A 135 24.12 -8.47 4.55
CA VAL A 135 23.87 -8.85 3.14
C VAL A 135 24.93 -8.27 2.21
N CYS A 136 25.28 -6.99 2.41
CA CYS A 136 26.32 -6.31 1.63
C CYS A 136 27.71 -6.95 1.82
N ASN A 137 28.07 -7.25 3.08
CA ASN A 137 29.35 -7.86 3.44
C ASN A 137 29.54 -9.25 2.82
N GLN A 138 28.47 -10.03 2.66
CA GLN A 138 28.54 -11.36 2.01
C GLN A 138 29.04 -11.32 0.56
N ILE A 139 28.86 -10.20 -0.15
CA ILE A 139 29.20 -10.06 -1.57
C ILE A 139 30.16 -8.89 -1.84
N GLY A 140 30.68 -8.23 -0.81
CA GLY A 140 31.62 -7.12 -0.97
C GLY A 140 31.03 -5.86 -1.62
N VAL A 141 29.72 -5.60 -1.44
CA VAL A 141 29.06 -4.39 -1.96
C VAL A 141 29.07 -3.29 -0.88
N SER A 142 29.38 -2.05 -1.25
CA SER A 142 29.31 -0.92 -0.31
C SER A 142 27.86 -0.59 0.08
N LEU A 143 27.66 -0.22 1.35
CA LEU A 143 26.38 0.26 1.87
C LEU A 143 26.52 1.70 2.35
N GLU A 144 25.65 2.57 1.85
CA GLU A 144 25.55 3.96 2.27
C GLU A 144 24.20 4.23 2.97
N VAL A 145 24.21 5.06 3.99
CA VAL A 145 22.99 5.47 4.71
C VAL A 145 22.62 6.88 4.28
N VAL A 146 21.40 7.04 3.75
CA VAL A 146 20.86 8.34 3.34
C VAL A 146 19.77 8.76 4.31
N HIS A 147 19.95 9.89 4.96
CA HIS A 147 18.98 10.47 5.87
C HIS A 147 17.95 11.27 5.07
N LEU A 148 16.68 10.85 5.13
CA LEU A 148 15.56 11.50 4.42
C LEU A 148 14.36 11.75 5.34
N THR A 149 14.58 11.88 6.64
CA THR A 149 13.52 12.08 7.64
C THR A 149 12.75 13.37 7.39
N ASP A 150 13.45 14.47 7.09
CA ASP A 150 12.84 15.78 6.86
C ASP A 150 12.03 15.81 5.55
N GLU A 151 12.57 15.22 4.49
CA GLU A 151 11.89 15.06 3.21
C GLU A 151 10.67 14.15 3.36
N TYR A 152 10.76 13.08 4.15
CA TYR A 152 9.64 12.20 4.43
C TYR A 152 8.53 12.95 5.18
N TRP A 153 8.89 13.74 6.19
CA TRP A 153 7.94 14.56 6.93
C TRP A 153 7.23 15.55 6.00
N LYS A 154 8.03 16.34 5.29
CA LYS A 154 7.56 17.41 4.43
C LYS A 154 6.72 16.88 3.28
N ASN A 155 7.15 15.81 2.62
CA ASN A 155 6.55 15.39 1.36
C ASN A 155 5.51 14.26 1.53
N VAL A 156 5.48 13.54 2.65
CA VAL A 156 4.56 12.41 2.87
C VAL A 156 3.70 12.62 4.09
N VAL A 157 4.29 12.77 5.28
CA VAL A 157 3.54 12.83 6.55
C VAL A 157 2.63 14.05 6.62
N SER A 158 3.15 15.24 6.34
CA SER A 158 2.39 16.48 6.44
C SER A 158 1.18 16.48 5.48
N TYR A 159 1.38 15.99 4.25
CA TYR A 159 0.33 15.80 3.26
C TYR A 159 -0.74 14.83 3.79
N ILE A 160 -0.33 13.69 4.35
CA ILE A 160 -1.26 12.70 4.88
C ILE A 160 -2.12 13.29 6.00
N ILE A 161 -1.48 13.99 6.94
CA ILE A 161 -2.15 14.65 8.06
C ILE A 161 -3.21 15.64 7.53
N GLU A 162 -2.87 16.43 6.52
CA GLU A 162 -3.80 17.40 5.95
C GLU A 162 -4.97 16.75 5.21
N GLU A 163 -4.72 15.70 4.42
CA GLU A 163 -5.77 14.91 3.78
C GLU A 163 -6.74 14.31 4.81
N TYR A 164 -6.23 13.82 5.95
CA TYR A 164 -7.07 13.34 7.04
C TYR A 164 -7.89 14.44 7.68
N ARG A 165 -7.37 15.67 7.82
CA ARG A 165 -8.16 16.82 8.30
C ARG A 165 -9.30 17.15 7.35
N CYS A 166 -9.10 16.97 6.06
CA CYS A 166 -10.16 17.10 5.06
C CYS A 166 -11.07 15.87 4.95
N GLY A 167 -10.89 14.85 5.79
CA GLY A 167 -11.72 13.65 5.76
C GLY A 167 -11.42 12.70 4.60
N ARG A 168 -10.31 12.87 3.89
CA ARG A 168 -9.84 11.94 2.85
C ARG A 168 -8.96 10.85 3.46
N THR A 169 -8.76 9.77 2.71
CA THR A 169 -7.89 8.65 3.10
C THR A 169 -6.76 8.52 2.07
N PRO A 170 -5.61 9.17 2.28
CA PRO A 170 -4.47 9.11 1.35
C PRO A 170 -3.75 7.76 1.38
N ASN A 171 -2.93 7.48 0.36
CA ASN A 171 -2.10 6.27 0.30
C ASN A 171 -0.60 6.60 0.54
N PRO A 172 -0.05 6.36 1.75
CA PRO A 172 1.34 6.68 2.08
C PRO A 172 2.39 5.99 1.20
N ASP A 173 2.11 4.76 0.75
CA ASP A 173 3.08 3.95 0.04
C ASP A 173 3.28 4.44 -1.40
N VAL A 174 2.18 4.85 -2.07
CA VAL A 174 2.26 5.52 -3.38
C VAL A 174 3.13 6.78 -3.26
N LEU A 175 2.88 7.61 -2.25
CA LEU A 175 3.60 8.86 -2.01
C LEU A 175 5.07 8.63 -1.65
N CYS A 176 5.36 7.63 -0.82
CA CYS A 176 6.73 7.25 -0.46
C CYS A 176 7.54 6.85 -1.70
N ASN A 177 6.94 6.04 -2.59
CA ASN A 177 7.60 5.67 -3.84
C ASN A 177 7.84 6.90 -4.73
N THR A 178 6.84 7.75 -4.93
CA THR A 178 6.96 8.90 -5.84
C THR A 178 7.85 10.02 -5.33
N ARG A 179 7.79 10.33 -4.03
CA ARG A 179 8.38 11.53 -3.45
C ARG A 179 9.68 11.25 -2.72
N ILE A 180 9.89 10.01 -2.23
CA ILE A 180 11.05 9.66 -1.40
C ILE A 180 11.96 8.68 -2.14
N LYS A 181 11.54 7.43 -2.35
CA LYS A 181 12.41 6.39 -2.95
C LYS A 181 12.88 6.75 -4.35
N PHE A 182 11.97 7.27 -5.17
CA PHE A 182 12.26 7.67 -6.56
C PHE A 182 12.15 9.18 -6.75
N GLY A 183 12.10 9.95 -5.65
CA GLY A 183 12.13 11.41 -5.66
C GLY A 183 13.39 11.89 -4.95
N ALA A 184 13.23 12.31 -3.69
CA ALA A 184 14.32 12.86 -2.86
C ALA A 184 15.60 12.02 -2.85
N PHE A 185 15.49 10.68 -2.83
CA PHE A 185 16.68 9.81 -2.93
C PHE A 185 17.40 9.96 -4.27
N MET A 186 16.66 9.93 -5.39
CA MET A 186 17.24 10.10 -6.72
C MET A 186 17.89 11.47 -6.88
N ASP A 187 17.28 12.51 -6.32
CA ASP A 187 17.86 13.85 -6.30
C ASP A 187 19.19 13.86 -5.51
N ALA A 188 19.23 13.20 -4.36
CA ALA A 188 20.42 13.11 -3.50
C ALA A 188 21.61 12.38 -4.16
N ILE A 189 21.35 11.40 -5.02
CA ILE A 189 22.41 10.64 -5.72
C ILE A 189 22.66 11.11 -7.16
N SER A 190 21.96 12.15 -7.62
CA SER A 190 21.97 12.58 -9.03
C SER A 190 23.36 12.87 -9.60
N THR A 191 24.31 13.32 -8.77
CA THR A 191 25.69 13.64 -9.18
C THR A 191 26.65 12.45 -9.11
N GLN A 192 26.20 11.27 -8.65
CA GLN A 192 27.06 10.11 -8.43
C GLN A 192 27.22 9.22 -9.68
N GLY A 193 26.49 9.51 -10.76
CA GLY A 193 26.67 8.86 -12.06
C GLY A 193 26.20 7.41 -12.11
N PHE A 194 25.13 7.07 -11.38
CA PHE A 194 24.44 5.79 -11.53
C PHE A 194 23.61 5.76 -12.82
N ASP A 195 23.62 4.62 -13.50
CA ASP A 195 22.79 4.39 -14.69
C ASP A 195 21.33 4.12 -14.30
N TYR A 196 21.12 3.39 -13.19
CA TYR A 196 19.81 2.97 -12.71
C TYR A 196 19.72 2.95 -11.19
N VAL A 197 18.50 3.08 -10.68
CA VAL A 197 18.11 2.81 -9.30
C VAL A 197 17.28 1.54 -9.26
N ALA A 198 17.69 0.58 -8.44
CA ALA A 198 16.97 -0.67 -8.25
C ALA A 198 16.34 -0.79 -6.88
N SER A 199 15.26 -1.58 -6.80
CA SER A 199 14.64 -1.94 -5.52
C SER A 199 13.97 -3.31 -5.60
N GLY A 200 13.63 -3.89 -4.45
CA GLY A 200 12.92 -5.16 -4.34
C GLY A 200 11.41 -5.07 -4.62
N HIS A 201 10.95 -4.17 -5.51
CA HIS A 201 9.53 -4.14 -5.86
C HIS A 201 9.17 -5.26 -6.83
N TYR A 202 7.98 -5.83 -6.66
CA TYR A 202 7.36 -6.79 -7.57
C TYR A 202 6.62 -6.03 -8.69
N ALA A 203 7.37 -5.60 -9.70
CA ALA A 203 6.87 -4.98 -10.91
C ALA A 203 7.92 -5.13 -12.01
N ARG A 204 7.57 -4.93 -13.28
CA ARG A 204 8.51 -5.00 -14.41
C ARG A 204 8.67 -3.62 -15.03
N VAL A 205 9.90 -3.23 -15.32
CA VAL A 205 10.19 -2.03 -16.13
C VAL A 205 10.74 -2.50 -17.47
N ILE A 206 10.06 -2.14 -18.56
CA ILE A 206 10.51 -2.44 -19.91
C ILE A 206 11.04 -1.16 -20.53
N HIS A 207 12.35 -1.08 -20.71
CA HIS A 207 13.02 0.03 -21.39
C HIS A 207 12.93 -0.15 -22.92
N SER A 208 12.80 0.96 -23.65
CA SER A 208 12.86 0.92 -25.12
C SER A 208 14.24 0.45 -25.60
N SER A 209 14.26 -0.53 -26.50
CA SER A 209 15.48 -1.05 -27.13
C SER A 209 15.94 -0.25 -28.34
N TYR A 210 15.06 0.60 -28.90
CA TYR A 210 15.29 1.27 -30.19
C TYR A 210 15.81 2.72 -30.04
N GLU A 211 15.56 3.35 -28.89
CA GLU A 211 15.91 4.75 -28.66
C GLU A 211 16.68 4.90 -27.35
N ALA A 212 17.89 5.44 -27.43
CA ALA A 212 18.58 5.93 -26.25
C ALA A 212 17.74 7.07 -25.64
N ASN A 213 17.12 6.82 -24.49
CA ASN A 213 16.14 7.67 -23.78
C ASN A 213 14.67 7.55 -24.19
N GLY A 214 14.31 6.52 -24.95
CA GLY A 214 12.91 6.20 -25.25
C GLY A 214 12.06 5.95 -23.98
N PRO A 215 10.73 6.00 -24.10
CA PRO A 215 9.83 5.79 -22.97
C PRO A 215 9.98 4.38 -22.38
N SER A 216 9.92 4.29 -21.05
CA SER A 216 9.83 3.03 -20.33
C SER A 216 8.38 2.68 -20.01
N ARG A 217 8.06 1.39 -20.00
CA ARG A 217 6.75 0.89 -19.59
C ARG A 217 6.82 0.22 -18.23
N LEU A 218 5.83 0.46 -17.39
CA LEU A 218 5.61 -0.26 -16.15
C LEU A 218 4.64 -1.42 -16.44
N GLU A 219 5.05 -2.65 -16.16
CA GLU A 219 4.25 -3.86 -16.38
C GLU A 219 4.03 -4.63 -15.08
N LEU A 220 2.94 -5.39 -15.04
CA LEU A 220 2.59 -6.29 -13.93
C LEU A 220 3.74 -7.28 -13.63
N SER A 221 3.87 -7.62 -12.34
CA SER A 221 4.75 -8.69 -11.87
C SER A 221 4.30 -10.06 -12.39
N GLY A 222 5.23 -11.03 -12.42
CA GLY A 222 4.91 -12.45 -12.56
C GLY A 222 4.10 -13.00 -11.38
N ASP A 223 4.10 -12.31 -10.24
CA ASP A 223 3.29 -12.61 -9.06
C ASP A 223 2.13 -11.62 -8.92
N MET A 224 0.93 -12.04 -9.32
CA MET A 224 -0.26 -11.17 -9.29
C MET A 224 -0.74 -10.83 -7.87
N VAL A 225 -0.40 -11.64 -6.87
CA VAL A 225 -0.78 -11.40 -5.47
C VAL A 225 0.12 -10.34 -4.85
N LYS A 226 1.42 -10.36 -5.23
CA LYS A 226 2.43 -9.42 -4.73
C LYS A 226 2.71 -8.26 -5.66
N ASP A 227 2.02 -8.18 -6.80
CA ASP A 227 2.15 -7.11 -7.78
C ASP A 227 2.04 -5.71 -7.15
N GLN A 228 3.11 -4.94 -7.25
CA GLN A 228 3.25 -3.61 -6.65
C GLN A 228 3.14 -2.48 -7.67
N THR A 229 2.74 -2.76 -8.92
CA THR A 229 2.52 -1.72 -9.93
C THR A 229 1.52 -0.65 -9.48
N TYR A 230 0.52 -1.00 -8.66
CA TYR A 230 -0.42 -0.03 -8.08
C TYR A 230 0.32 1.08 -7.31
N PHE A 231 1.29 0.72 -6.48
CA PHE A 231 2.07 1.68 -5.68
C PHE A 231 3.09 2.48 -6.49
N LEU A 232 3.34 2.07 -7.74
CA LEU A 232 4.29 2.68 -8.67
C LEU A 232 3.58 3.43 -9.81
N SER A 233 2.25 3.32 -9.89
CA SER A 233 1.42 3.87 -10.97
C SER A 233 1.49 5.39 -11.11
N HIS A 234 1.85 6.09 -10.04
CA HIS A 234 1.92 7.55 -10.00
C HIS A 234 3.33 8.11 -10.27
N LEU A 235 4.29 7.28 -10.66
CA LEU A 235 5.64 7.73 -11.04
C LEU A 235 5.58 8.65 -12.26
N SER A 236 6.60 9.49 -12.43
CA SER A 236 6.82 10.20 -13.69
C SER A 236 7.63 9.35 -14.67
N GLN A 237 7.57 9.67 -15.95
CA GLN A 237 8.37 8.98 -16.94
C GLN A 237 9.89 9.24 -16.77
N GLY A 238 10.26 10.40 -16.21
CA GLY A 238 11.65 10.68 -15.83
C GLY A 238 12.15 9.73 -14.76
N GLN A 239 11.33 9.46 -13.74
CA GLN A 239 11.62 8.50 -12.69
C GLN A 239 11.69 7.08 -13.25
N LEU A 240 10.61 6.63 -13.93
CA LEU A 240 10.48 5.25 -14.42
C LEU A 240 11.63 4.82 -15.34
N ARG A 241 12.15 5.72 -16.19
CA ARG A 241 13.27 5.42 -17.11
C ARG A 241 14.57 5.04 -16.40
N GLN A 242 14.73 5.42 -15.15
CA GLN A 242 15.93 5.13 -14.36
C GLN A 242 15.74 3.94 -13.41
N LEU A 243 14.60 3.23 -13.45
CA LEU A 243 14.31 2.18 -12.46
C LEU A 243 14.57 0.77 -12.96
N LEU A 244 15.00 -0.10 -12.05
CA LEU A 244 15.07 -1.55 -12.22
C LEU A 244 14.38 -2.30 -11.09
N PHE A 245 13.64 -3.34 -11.44
CA PHE A 245 12.92 -4.19 -10.49
C PHE A 245 13.25 -5.66 -10.76
N PRO A 246 14.35 -6.18 -10.16
CA PRO A 246 14.83 -7.54 -10.42
C PRO A 246 13.82 -8.63 -10.08
N LEU A 247 12.89 -8.37 -9.14
CA LEU A 247 11.90 -9.34 -8.69
C LEU A 247 10.65 -9.40 -9.59
N GLY A 248 10.54 -8.54 -10.60
CA GLY A 248 9.35 -8.47 -11.45
C GLY A 248 9.03 -9.76 -12.21
N CYS A 249 10.01 -10.62 -12.41
CA CYS A 249 9.89 -11.89 -13.13
C CYS A 249 9.76 -13.11 -12.19
N ILE A 250 9.68 -12.91 -10.88
CA ILE A 250 9.87 -13.96 -9.87
C ILE A 250 8.73 -13.93 -8.86
N THR A 251 8.22 -15.09 -8.47
CA THR A 251 7.20 -15.22 -7.42
C THR A 251 7.78 -15.02 -6.02
N LYS A 252 6.95 -14.66 -5.05
CA LYS A 252 7.40 -14.53 -3.66
C LYS A 252 7.99 -15.81 -3.09
N ASP A 253 7.41 -16.95 -3.44
CA ASP A 253 7.89 -18.25 -2.98
C ASP A 253 9.27 -18.58 -3.55
N GLU A 254 9.51 -18.26 -4.82
CA GLU A 254 10.84 -18.38 -5.44
C GLU A 254 11.84 -17.42 -4.80
N VAL A 255 11.47 -16.17 -4.50
CA VAL A 255 12.32 -15.23 -3.76
C VAL A 255 12.74 -15.82 -2.41
N ARG A 256 11.82 -16.48 -1.68
CA ARG A 256 12.15 -17.15 -0.41
C ARG A 256 13.10 -18.33 -0.59
N LYS A 257 12.91 -19.15 -1.64
CA LYS A 257 13.83 -20.25 -1.97
C LYS A 257 15.22 -19.72 -2.33
N LEU A 258 15.29 -18.67 -3.15
CA LEU A 258 16.54 -18.01 -3.51
C LEU A 258 17.24 -17.43 -2.29
N ALA A 259 16.51 -16.79 -1.36
CA ALA A 259 17.09 -16.26 -0.13
C ALA A 259 17.76 -17.35 0.72
N THR A 260 17.13 -18.53 0.82
CA THR A 260 17.72 -19.69 1.51
C THR A 260 18.93 -20.23 0.77
N LYS A 261 18.84 -20.39 -0.56
CA LYS A 261 19.93 -20.90 -1.40
C LYS A 261 21.16 -19.98 -1.42
N MET A 262 20.94 -18.67 -1.37
CA MET A 262 21.98 -17.64 -1.29
C MET A 262 22.53 -17.45 0.13
N GLU A 263 21.99 -18.20 1.10
CA GLU A 263 22.33 -18.14 2.53
C GLU A 263 22.23 -16.72 3.10
N LEU A 264 21.17 -15.98 2.71
CA LEU A 264 20.98 -14.62 3.18
C LEU A 264 20.76 -14.59 4.69
N PRO A 265 21.37 -13.63 5.42
CA PRO A 265 21.26 -13.55 6.88
C PRO A 265 19.82 -13.25 7.34
N ASN A 266 19.01 -12.64 6.48
CA ASN A 266 17.62 -12.29 6.75
C ASN A 266 16.60 -13.28 6.15
N LYS A 267 17.02 -14.44 5.62
CA LYS A 267 16.15 -15.38 4.87
C LYS A 267 14.86 -15.80 5.60
N GLU A 268 14.89 -15.91 6.93
CA GLU A 268 13.76 -16.31 7.78
C GLU A 268 12.86 -15.13 8.18
N ARG A 269 13.29 -13.89 7.91
CA ARG A 269 12.60 -12.69 8.36
C ARG A 269 11.25 -12.55 7.68
N LYS A 270 10.19 -12.28 8.45
CA LYS A 270 8.85 -12.05 7.90
C LYS A 270 8.78 -10.75 7.10
N ASP A 271 7.83 -10.69 6.16
CA ASP A 271 7.55 -9.45 5.43
C ASP A 271 7.10 -8.36 6.41
N SER A 272 7.59 -7.14 6.20
CA SER A 272 7.11 -5.98 6.95
C SER A 272 5.62 -5.77 6.64
N GLN A 273 4.81 -5.66 7.69
CA GLN A 273 3.39 -5.31 7.60
C GLN A 273 3.17 -3.91 8.16
N GLY A 274 2.32 -3.12 7.50
CA GLY A 274 2.03 -1.75 7.89
C GLY A 274 2.91 -0.71 7.17
N ILE A 275 2.79 0.54 7.61
CA ILE A 275 3.41 1.69 6.95
C ILE A 275 4.87 1.80 7.40
N CYS A 276 5.79 1.85 6.43
CA CYS A 276 7.23 1.64 6.60
C CYS A 276 7.90 2.42 7.76
N PHE A 277 7.49 3.67 8.01
CA PHE A 277 8.15 4.55 9.01
C PHE A 277 7.59 4.41 10.43
N LEU A 278 6.47 3.72 10.62
CA LEU A 278 5.83 3.57 11.92
C LEU A 278 6.32 2.36 12.71
N GLY A 279 6.96 1.41 12.02
CA GLY A 279 7.40 0.15 12.62
C GLY A 279 6.22 -0.55 13.28
N LYS A 280 6.25 -0.66 14.62
CA LYS A 280 5.21 -1.34 15.41
C LYS A 280 4.07 -0.42 15.87
N ILE A 281 4.15 0.88 15.62
CA ILE A 281 3.13 1.85 16.05
C ILE A 281 1.90 1.72 15.17
N LYS A 282 0.71 1.68 15.80
CA LYS A 282 -0.55 1.67 15.06
C LYS A 282 -0.78 3.01 14.39
N PHE A 283 -1.24 2.97 13.14
CA PHE A 283 -1.52 4.19 12.37
C PHE A 283 -2.52 5.13 13.06
N SER A 284 -3.54 4.60 13.74
CA SER A 284 -4.50 5.42 14.49
C SER A 284 -3.88 6.16 15.67
N GLU A 285 -2.87 5.59 16.33
CA GLU A 285 -2.13 6.26 17.41
C GLU A 285 -1.22 7.36 16.85
N PHE A 286 -0.62 7.11 15.68
CA PHE A 286 0.14 8.14 14.96
C PHE A 286 -0.74 9.34 14.63
N VAL A 287 -1.91 9.12 14.03
CA VAL A 287 -2.85 10.20 13.68
C VAL A 287 -3.31 10.95 14.93
N ALA A 288 -3.71 10.24 16.00
CA ALA A 288 -4.18 10.86 17.24
C ALA A 288 -3.15 11.81 17.88
N ARG A 289 -1.84 11.55 17.75
CA ARG A 289 -0.82 12.47 18.27
C ARG A 289 -0.68 13.75 17.47
N HIS A 290 -0.91 13.69 16.16
CA HIS A 290 -0.67 14.81 15.26
C HIS A 290 -1.87 15.73 15.10
N ILE A 291 -3.08 15.16 15.05
CA ILE A 291 -4.32 15.92 14.84
C ILE A 291 -5.29 15.83 16.02
N GLY A 292 -4.95 15.05 17.05
CA GLY A 292 -5.81 14.86 18.22
C GLY A 292 -7.01 13.97 17.96
N GLU A 293 -7.96 14.06 18.89
CA GLU A 293 -9.28 13.46 18.79
C GLU A 293 -10.32 14.57 18.75
N LEU A 294 -11.33 14.38 17.91
CA LEU A 294 -12.46 15.30 17.80
C LEU A 294 -13.74 14.49 17.93
N GLU A 295 -14.25 14.41 19.16
CA GLU A 295 -15.43 13.59 19.43
C GLU A 295 -16.63 14.03 18.58
N GLY A 296 -17.21 13.10 17.83
CA GLY A 296 -18.35 13.31 16.95
C GLY A 296 -19.41 12.23 17.13
N ILE A 297 -20.44 12.23 16.29
CA ILE A 297 -21.56 11.30 16.39
C ILE A 297 -21.63 10.32 15.21
N LEU A 298 -22.06 9.10 15.51
CA LEU A 298 -22.36 8.05 14.54
C LEU A 298 -23.87 8.00 14.29
N LEU A 299 -24.28 8.15 13.04
CA LEU A 299 -25.67 8.07 12.62
C LEU A 299 -25.89 6.91 11.64
N GLU A 300 -27.02 6.23 11.75
CA GLU A 300 -27.48 5.31 10.69
C GLU A 300 -28.01 6.13 9.50
N ALA A 301 -27.43 5.91 8.31
CA ALA A 301 -27.71 6.71 7.12
C ALA A 301 -29.20 6.67 6.71
N GLU A 302 -29.85 5.51 6.85
CA GLU A 302 -31.23 5.31 6.41
C GLU A 302 -32.28 5.88 7.37
N THR A 303 -31.98 5.91 8.67
CA THR A 303 -32.99 6.17 9.71
C THR A 303 -32.72 7.46 10.50
N GLY A 304 -31.50 7.98 10.44
CA GLY A 304 -31.03 9.06 11.31
C GLY A 304 -30.91 8.65 12.77
N ASN A 305 -30.92 7.34 13.06
CA ASN A 305 -30.75 6.86 14.42
C ASN A 305 -29.36 7.23 14.95
N PHE A 306 -29.31 7.84 16.13
CA PHE A 306 -28.07 8.07 16.85
C PHE A 306 -27.54 6.74 17.42
N LEU A 307 -26.39 6.29 16.93
CA LEU A 307 -25.81 4.99 17.28
C LEU A 307 -24.69 5.08 18.32
N GLY A 308 -24.18 6.28 18.60
CA GLY A 308 -23.12 6.50 19.56
C GLY A 308 -22.15 7.58 19.11
N LYS A 309 -21.03 7.68 19.81
CA LYS A 309 -19.98 8.65 19.54
C LYS A 309 -18.75 8.00 18.92
N HIS A 310 -17.97 8.78 18.19
CA HIS A 310 -16.67 8.39 17.67
C HIS A 310 -15.58 9.39 18.05
N ARG A 311 -14.31 8.99 17.93
CA ARG A 311 -13.14 9.78 18.37
C ARG A 311 -12.66 10.84 17.38
N GLY A 312 -13.35 11.00 16.25
CA GLY A 312 -12.90 11.81 15.10
C GLY A 312 -13.17 11.10 13.78
N PHE A 313 -13.63 11.82 12.77
CA PHE A 313 -13.98 11.23 11.46
C PHE A 313 -12.75 10.69 10.72
N TRP A 314 -11.56 11.25 11.00
CA TRP A 314 -10.28 10.84 10.38
C TRP A 314 -9.82 9.43 10.77
N PHE A 315 -10.43 8.80 11.77
CA PHE A 315 -10.19 7.39 12.09
C PHE A 315 -11.05 6.42 11.27
N TYR A 316 -11.86 6.95 10.36
CA TYR A 316 -12.80 6.18 9.55
C TYR A 316 -12.55 6.39 8.06
N THR A 317 -12.51 5.28 7.32
CA THR A 317 -12.45 5.26 5.85
C THR A 317 -13.78 4.76 5.31
N ILE A 318 -14.23 5.31 4.18
CA ILE A 318 -15.42 4.83 3.49
C ILE A 318 -15.27 3.33 3.16
N GLY A 319 -16.29 2.54 3.48
CA GLY A 319 -16.28 1.08 3.36
C GLY A 319 -15.63 0.33 4.53
N GLN A 320 -15.13 1.03 5.56
CA GLN A 320 -14.59 0.39 6.75
C GLN A 320 -15.68 -0.35 7.53
N ARG A 321 -15.42 -1.64 7.80
CA ARG A 321 -16.28 -2.52 8.61
C ARG A 321 -15.81 -2.64 10.06
N GLN A 322 -14.50 -2.74 10.27
CA GLN A 322 -13.90 -3.00 11.57
C GLN A 322 -13.73 -1.70 12.38
N GLY A 323 -13.70 -1.80 13.71
CA GLY A 323 -13.46 -0.67 14.59
C GLY A 323 -14.67 0.23 14.88
N LEU A 324 -15.85 -0.06 14.30
CA LEU A 324 -17.10 0.66 14.58
C LEU A 324 -17.69 0.36 15.96
N ARG A 325 -17.41 -0.83 16.53
CA ARG A 325 -17.90 -1.28 17.85
C ARG A 325 -19.43 -1.25 18.00
N LEU A 326 -20.16 -1.38 16.90
CA LEU A 326 -21.62 -1.45 16.87
C LEU A 326 -22.11 -2.91 16.81
N PRO A 327 -23.07 -3.32 17.67
CA PRO A 327 -23.67 -4.65 17.60
C PRO A 327 -24.66 -4.78 16.42
N GLY A 328 -25.08 -6.01 16.09
CA GLY A 328 -26.11 -6.25 15.07
C GLY A 328 -25.68 -5.98 13.62
N GLY A 329 -24.38 -6.14 13.33
CA GLY A 329 -23.77 -5.88 12.02
C GLY A 329 -24.05 -6.95 10.94
N PRO A 330 -23.36 -6.87 9.79
CA PRO A 330 -22.21 -6.00 9.53
C PRO A 330 -22.60 -4.53 9.31
N TRP A 331 -21.83 -3.62 9.91
CA TRP A 331 -21.92 -2.18 9.68
C TRP A 331 -20.76 -1.72 8.81
N TYR A 332 -21.00 -0.73 7.96
CA TYR A 332 -19.98 -0.11 7.11
C TYR A 332 -20.08 1.41 7.23
N VAL A 333 -18.95 2.10 7.22
CA VAL A 333 -18.88 3.55 7.03
C VAL A 333 -19.28 3.86 5.59
N VAL A 334 -20.24 4.75 5.39
CA VAL A 334 -20.80 5.02 4.05
C VAL A 334 -20.56 6.43 3.56
N GLU A 335 -20.55 7.39 4.49
CA GLU A 335 -20.36 8.80 4.23
C GLU A 335 -19.73 9.49 5.45
N LYS A 336 -19.02 10.59 5.21
CA LYS A 336 -18.44 11.44 6.27
C LYS A 336 -18.82 12.90 6.04
N ASP A 337 -19.45 13.50 7.03
CA ASP A 337 -19.67 14.94 7.06
C ASP A 337 -18.59 15.57 7.93
N VAL A 338 -17.59 16.14 7.26
CA VAL A 338 -16.40 16.76 7.86
C VAL A 338 -16.77 18.05 8.59
N GLU A 339 -17.63 18.87 8.00
CA GLU A 339 -18.04 20.16 8.55
C GLU A 339 -18.77 19.99 9.90
N ASN A 340 -19.66 19.01 9.96
CA ASN A 340 -20.45 18.74 11.16
C ASN A 340 -19.83 17.67 12.09
N ASN A 341 -18.69 17.07 11.72
CA ASN A 341 -18.06 15.96 12.44
C ASN A 341 -19.03 14.80 12.71
N VAL A 342 -19.62 14.27 11.64
CA VAL A 342 -20.53 13.12 11.67
C VAL A 342 -20.04 12.02 10.75
N VAL A 343 -20.12 10.79 11.25
CA VAL A 343 -19.84 9.59 10.46
C VAL A 343 -21.14 8.83 10.25
N PHE A 344 -21.52 8.63 8.99
CA PHE A 344 -22.70 7.85 8.64
C PHE A 344 -22.31 6.39 8.43
N VAL A 345 -23.13 5.49 8.96
CA VAL A 345 -22.96 4.05 8.81
C VAL A 345 -24.23 3.37 8.33
N SER A 346 -24.09 2.22 7.68
CA SER A 346 -25.21 1.44 7.15
C SER A 346 -24.96 -0.06 7.28
N ARG A 347 -26.05 -0.81 7.44
CA ARG A 347 -26.08 -2.28 7.28
C ARG A 347 -26.37 -2.71 5.84
N ASN A 348 -26.99 -1.84 5.06
CA ASN A 348 -27.38 -2.06 3.67
C ASN A 348 -26.35 -1.42 2.73
N TYR A 349 -25.07 -1.71 2.96
CA TYR A 349 -23.97 -1.10 2.19
C TYR A 349 -23.90 -1.62 0.75
N PHE A 350 -24.24 -2.90 0.53
CA PHE A 350 -24.19 -3.56 -0.78
C PHE A 350 -25.55 -3.61 -1.50
N SER A 351 -26.52 -2.80 -1.10
CA SER A 351 -27.82 -2.76 -1.77
C SER A 351 -27.70 -2.26 -3.22
N PHE A 352 -28.52 -2.80 -4.12
CA PHE A 352 -28.50 -2.47 -5.55
C PHE A 352 -28.66 -0.96 -5.82
N GLU A 353 -29.52 -0.29 -5.06
CA GLU A 353 -29.80 1.14 -5.21
C GLU A 353 -28.63 2.05 -4.84
N LYS A 354 -27.58 1.50 -4.23
CA LYS A 354 -26.43 2.25 -3.72
C LYS A 354 -25.14 1.92 -4.46
N ARG A 355 -25.25 1.35 -5.65
CA ARG A 355 -24.16 0.89 -6.50
C ARG A 355 -23.29 2.04 -6.96
N ARG A 356 -22.00 1.98 -6.61
CA ARG A 356 -21.00 2.95 -7.06
C ARG A 356 -20.26 2.38 -8.26
N ARG A 357 -20.52 3.01 -9.41
CA ARG A 357 -19.85 2.69 -10.70
C ARG A 357 -19.16 3.89 -11.32
N ARG A 358 -19.46 5.11 -10.87
CA ARG A 358 -18.92 6.33 -11.46
C ARG A 358 -18.23 7.17 -10.39
N PHE A 359 -17.00 7.59 -10.66
CA PHE A 359 -16.23 8.44 -9.76
C PHE A 359 -15.29 9.36 -10.52
N ARG A 360 -14.91 10.47 -9.90
CA ARG A 360 -13.96 11.43 -10.48
C ARG A 360 -12.56 11.20 -9.94
N VAL A 361 -11.58 11.36 -10.82
CA VAL A 361 -10.16 11.37 -10.49
C VAL A 361 -9.54 12.69 -10.91
N GLY A 362 -8.66 13.23 -10.08
CA GLY A 362 -7.85 14.41 -10.36
C GLY A 362 -6.36 14.09 -10.26
N SER A 363 -5.51 15.09 -10.48
CA SER A 363 -4.06 14.97 -10.48
C SER A 363 -3.58 13.76 -11.29
N LEU A 364 -4.11 13.64 -12.50
CA LEU A 364 -3.83 12.53 -13.41
C LEU A 364 -2.35 12.51 -13.80
N LYS A 365 -1.75 11.33 -13.78
CA LYS A 365 -0.37 11.13 -14.17
C LYS A 365 -0.23 9.91 -15.05
N TRP A 366 0.16 10.16 -16.30
CA TRP A 366 0.37 9.14 -17.32
C TRP A 366 1.85 8.84 -17.50
N LEU A 367 2.22 7.56 -17.51
CA LEU A 367 3.61 7.11 -17.64
C LEU A 367 4.13 7.23 -19.08
N ASN A 368 3.26 7.06 -20.08
CA ASN A 368 3.63 7.07 -21.50
C ASN A 368 2.97 8.21 -22.30
N GLY A 369 2.68 9.33 -21.64
CA GLY A 369 1.95 10.45 -22.24
C GLY A 369 0.43 10.25 -22.25
N PRO A 370 -0.35 11.29 -22.60
CA PRO A 370 -1.80 11.23 -22.61
C PRO A 370 -2.28 10.20 -23.64
N LEU A 371 -3.33 9.46 -23.27
CA LEU A 371 -3.99 8.51 -24.18
C LEU A 371 -4.69 9.32 -25.28
N VAL A 372 -4.21 9.18 -26.53
CA VAL A 372 -4.69 10.02 -27.64
C VAL A 372 -6.03 9.52 -28.19
N ASP A 373 -6.32 8.20 -28.16
CA ASP A 373 -7.47 7.67 -28.93
C ASP A 373 -8.29 6.55 -28.28
N GLN A 374 -7.93 6.02 -27.09
CA GLN A 374 -8.61 4.81 -26.55
C GLN A 374 -8.72 4.83 -25.02
N PHE A 375 -9.75 5.49 -24.52
CA PHE A 375 -10.19 5.40 -23.12
C PHE A 375 -11.28 4.33 -22.90
N ASP A 376 -11.68 3.64 -23.97
CA ASP A 376 -12.63 2.55 -23.92
C ASP A 376 -11.92 1.24 -23.55
N GLN A 377 -12.53 0.48 -22.64
CA GLN A 377 -12.08 -0.87 -22.22
C GLN A 377 -10.71 -0.93 -21.53
N LEU A 378 -10.45 0.01 -20.62
CA LEU A 378 -9.30 -0.06 -19.72
C LEU A 378 -9.58 -1.00 -18.54
N LEU A 379 -8.51 -1.50 -17.92
CA LEU A 379 -8.59 -2.14 -16.61
C LEU A 379 -8.18 -1.13 -15.54
N CYS A 380 -8.80 -1.15 -14.36
CA CYS A 380 -8.39 -0.32 -13.25
C CYS A 380 -8.31 -1.07 -11.92
N LYS A 381 -7.40 -0.59 -11.06
CA LYS A 381 -7.33 -0.92 -9.64
C LYS A 381 -7.63 0.34 -8.83
N VAL A 382 -8.62 0.28 -7.95
CA VAL A 382 -8.94 1.36 -6.99
C VAL A 382 -8.33 1.13 -5.61
N ARG A 383 -7.67 -0.01 -5.43
CA ARG A 383 -6.85 -0.39 -4.27
C ARG A 383 -5.88 -1.51 -4.65
N HIS A 384 -4.85 -1.71 -3.84
CA HIS A 384 -3.92 -2.82 -4.04
C HIS A 384 -4.61 -4.19 -3.87
N GLY A 385 -4.39 -5.08 -4.83
CA GLY A 385 -4.93 -6.45 -4.84
C GLY A 385 -4.74 -7.10 -6.22
N PRO A 386 -5.10 -8.39 -6.35
CA PRO A 386 -4.98 -9.13 -7.61
C PRO A 386 -6.10 -8.81 -8.61
N ASN A 387 -7.24 -8.30 -8.13
CA ASN A 387 -8.43 -8.09 -8.95
C ASN A 387 -8.35 -6.77 -9.74
N PHE A 388 -8.96 -6.78 -10.92
CA PHE A 388 -9.11 -5.61 -11.78
C PHE A 388 -10.58 -5.40 -12.08
N TYR A 389 -10.95 -4.15 -12.33
CA TYR A 389 -12.24 -3.78 -12.85
C TYR A 389 -12.10 -3.31 -14.29
N SER A 390 -12.96 -3.80 -15.18
CA SER A 390 -13.13 -3.17 -16.49
C SER A 390 -13.73 -1.78 -16.32
N CYS A 391 -13.20 -0.79 -17.02
CA CYS A 391 -13.62 0.59 -16.92
C CYS A 391 -13.49 1.36 -18.25
N SER A 392 -14.21 2.47 -18.34
CA SER A 392 -13.97 3.53 -19.32
C SER A 392 -13.63 4.83 -18.62
N LEU A 393 -12.89 5.70 -19.33
CA LEU A 393 -12.48 7.01 -18.83
C LEU A 393 -13.03 8.11 -19.74
N THR A 394 -13.55 9.17 -19.16
CA THR A 394 -13.98 10.38 -19.90
C THR A 394 -13.27 11.58 -19.31
N MET A 395 -12.43 12.24 -20.11
CA MET A 395 -11.68 13.42 -19.67
C MET A 395 -12.63 14.61 -19.53
N GLU A 396 -12.51 15.33 -18.41
CA GLU A 396 -13.15 16.61 -18.17
C GLU A 396 -12.06 17.69 -18.18
N PRO A 397 -11.91 18.44 -19.28
CA PRO A 397 -10.93 19.52 -19.33
C PRO A 397 -11.27 20.55 -18.24
N GLY A 398 -10.27 20.97 -17.47
CA GLY A 398 -10.45 21.97 -16.43
C GLY A 398 -10.84 23.33 -17.04
N GLU A 399 -11.91 23.95 -16.54
CA GLU A 399 -12.16 25.38 -16.77
C GLU A 399 -11.13 26.21 -15.96
N ASP A 400 -10.55 27.23 -16.60
CA ASP A 400 -9.68 28.26 -15.98
C ASP A 400 -8.60 27.73 -15.02
N CYS A 401 -7.48 27.26 -15.58
CA CYS A 401 -6.25 26.90 -14.85
C CYS A 401 -6.37 25.76 -13.82
N LYS A 402 -7.48 25.00 -13.79
CA LYS A 402 -7.59 23.79 -12.96
C LYS A 402 -6.97 22.57 -13.66
N GLU A 403 -6.38 21.67 -12.86
CA GLU A 403 -5.84 20.40 -13.35
C GLU A 403 -6.94 19.58 -14.06
N ASP A 404 -6.54 18.84 -15.10
CA ASP A 404 -7.44 17.91 -15.80
C ASP A 404 -8.04 16.91 -14.83
N ALA A 405 -9.36 16.79 -14.86
CA ALA A 405 -10.10 15.76 -14.15
C ALA A 405 -10.57 14.70 -15.15
N ALA A 406 -10.93 13.52 -14.65
CA ALA A 406 -11.59 12.52 -15.48
C ALA A 406 -12.65 11.75 -14.69
N VAL A 407 -13.70 11.36 -15.39
CA VAL A 407 -14.75 10.50 -14.87
C VAL A 407 -14.43 9.05 -15.25
N VAL A 408 -14.32 8.20 -14.25
CA VAL A 408 -14.13 6.75 -14.41
C VAL A 408 -15.48 6.07 -14.29
N HIS A 409 -15.80 5.18 -15.22
CA HIS A 409 -16.98 4.33 -15.19
C HIS A 409 -16.56 2.85 -15.09
N LEU A 410 -16.93 2.18 -14.01
CA LEU A 410 -16.70 0.76 -13.79
C LEU A 410 -17.83 -0.07 -14.41
N CYS A 411 -17.48 -1.19 -15.03
CA CYS A 411 -18.46 -2.17 -15.51
C CYS A 411 -19.15 -2.91 -14.35
N GLU A 412 -18.43 -3.07 -13.23
CA GLU A 412 -18.89 -3.72 -12.01
C GLU A 412 -18.97 -2.73 -10.84
N ASP A 413 -19.68 -3.10 -9.79
CA ASP A 413 -19.86 -2.26 -8.61
C ASP A 413 -18.67 -2.37 -7.65
N ASP A 414 -18.12 -1.24 -7.21
CA ASP A 414 -17.22 -1.21 -6.07
C ASP A 414 -17.63 -0.09 -5.11
N GLN A 415 -18.00 -0.50 -3.89
CA GLN A 415 -18.44 0.44 -2.86
C GLN A 415 -17.28 1.16 -2.16
N GLY A 416 -16.10 0.55 -2.09
CA GLY A 416 -14.98 1.05 -1.29
C GLY A 416 -14.12 2.12 -1.99
N LEU A 417 -14.73 2.89 -2.88
CA LEU A 417 -14.07 4.06 -3.47
C LEU A 417 -13.95 5.13 -2.36
N ALA A 418 -12.71 5.45 -1.98
CA ALA A 418 -12.41 6.40 -0.92
C ALA A 418 -11.57 7.55 -1.46
N ALA A 419 -12.02 8.78 -1.22
CA ALA A 419 -11.32 9.97 -1.67
C ALA A 419 -9.90 10.03 -1.07
N GLY A 420 -8.93 10.46 -1.87
CA GLY A 420 -7.50 10.45 -1.52
C GLY A 420 -6.78 9.13 -1.84
N GLN A 421 -7.50 8.03 -2.10
CA GLN A 421 -6.89 6.82 -2.70
C GLN A 421 -6.57 7.06 -4.17
N PHE A 422 -5.89 6.10 -4.81
CA PHE A 422 -5.50 6.19 -6.20
C PHE A 422 -6.32 5.20 -7.05
N ALA A 423 -6.69 5.62 -8.25
CA ALA A 423 -7.15 4.73 -9.30
C ALA A 423 -6.01 4.56 -10.30
N ALA A 424 -5.46 3.34 -10.38
CA ALA A 424 -4.43 2.97 -11.33
C ALA A 424 -5.05 2.33 -12.56
N PHE A 425 -4.63 2.77 -13.74
CA PHE A 425 -5.17 2.34 -15.04
C PHE A 425 -4.19 1.45 -15.77
N TYR A 426 -4.73 0.45 -16.47
CA TYR A 426 -3.98 -0.61 -17.11
C TYR A 426 -4.58 -0.94 -18.48
N ARG A 427 -3.71 -1.38 -19.39
CA ARG A 427 -4.07 -2.06 -20.63
C ARG A 427 -3.32 -3.37 -20.68
N GLU A 428 -4.07 -4.46 -20.68
CA GLU A 428 -3.53 -5.81 -20.53
C GLU A 428 -2.59 -5.90 -19.31
N LYS A 429 -1.28 -6.01 -19.52
CA LYS A 429 -0.26 -6.07 -18.47
C LYS A 429 0.45 -4.76 -18.20
N THR A 430 0.20 -3.71 -18.98
CA THR A 430 0.90 -2.43 -18.87
C THR A 430 0.12 -1.47 -17.99
N CYS A 431 0.77 -0.91 -16.97
CA CYS A 431 0.25 0.22 -16.20
C CYS A 431 0.43 1.50 -17.01
N LEU A 432 -0.68 2.19 -17.26
CA LEU A 432 -0.71 3.43 -18.04
C LEU A 432 -0.44 4.66 -17.18
N GLY A 433 -0.83 4.61 -15.90
CA GLY A 433 -0.76 5.73 -14.99
C GLY A 433 -1.78 5.62 -13.85
N SER A 434 -1.98 6.71 -13.12
CA SER A 434 -3.01 6.81 -12.09
C SER A 434 -3.51 8.23 -11.86
N GLY A 435 -4.66 8.35 -11.21
CA GLY A 435 -5.19 9.60 -10.66
C GLY A 435 -5.60 9.44 -9.20
N VAL A 436 -5.69 10.56 -8.49
CA VAL A 436 -6.21 10.61 -7.12
C VAL A 436 -7.73 10.68 -7.17
N ILE A 437 -8.38 9.80 -6.44
CA ILE A 437 -9.83 9.72 -6.37
C ILE A 437 -10.37 10.92 -5.58
N LEU A 438 -11.35 11.63 -6.16
CA LEU A 438 -11.96 12.83 -5.59
C LEU A 438 -13.20 12.51 -4.74
N GLU A 439 -13.75 13.51 -4.06
CA GLU A 439 -14.84 13.36 -3.06
C GLU A 439 -16.22 13.06 -3.66
N SER A 440 -16.45 13.39 -4.94
CA SER A 440 -17.74 13.18 -5.61
C SER A 440 -17.77 11.86 -6.36
N TRP A 441 -18.55 10.92 -5.84
CA TRP A 441 -19.11 9.78 -6.55
C TRP A 441 -20.44 10.26 -7.13
N ASP A 442 -20.65 10.02 -8.42
CA ASP A 442 -21.95 10.15 -9.11
C ASP A 442 -22.93 11.27 -8.69
N ASP A 443 -22.51 12.54 -8.57
CA ASP A 443 -23.32 13.75 -8.26
C ASP A 443 -24.32 13.70 -7.06
N GLN A 444 -24.59 12.53 -6.47
CA GLN A 444 -25.64 12.28 -5.47
C GLN A 444 -25.09 11.62 -4.19
N GLY A 445 -23.88 11.05 -4.19
CA GLY A 445 -23.28 10.45 -3.00
C GLY A 445 -24.07 9.26 -2.44
N PHE A 446 -23.72 8.79 -1.23
CA PHE A 446 -24.53 7.75 -0.58
C PHE A 446 -25.86 8.35 -0.10
N PRO A 447 -27.02 7.71 -0.35
CA PRO A 447 -28.30 8.25 0.11
C PRO A 447 -28.37 8.26 1.63
N VAL A 448 -28.46 9.46 2.20
CA VAL A 448 -28.65 9.73 3.63
C VAL A 448 -30.01 10.39 3.80
N CYS A 449 -30.84 9.92 4.74
CA CYS A 449 -32.17 10.48 4.92
C CYS A 449 -32.13 11.91 5.50
N ASP A 450 -33.14 12.72 5.16
CA ASP A 450 -33.21 14.13 5.58
C ASP A 450 -33.08 14.30 7.09
N LYS A 451 -33.71 13.41 7.87
CA LYS A 451 -33.61 13.40 9.33
C LYS A 451 -32.16 13.27 9.81
N ALA A 452 -31.36 12.40 9.17
CA ALA A 452 -29.95 12.23 9.54
C ALA A 452 -29.13 13.48 9.19
N LEU A 453 -29.42 14.13 8.06
CA LEU A 453 -28.78 15.38 7.64
C LEU A 453 -29.15 16.56 8.56
N GLU A 454 -30.41 16.64 8.97
CA GLU A 454 -30.89 17.63 9.94
C GLU A 454 -30.19 17.46 11.28
N ILE A 455 -30.10 16.23 11.80
CA ILE A 455 -29.37 15.91 13.02
C ILE A 455 -27.89 16.25 12.88
N ALA A 456 -27.28 15.99 11.71
CA ALA A 456 -25.89 16.33 11.47
C ALA A 456 -25.65 17.84 11.61
N LYS A 457 -26.56 18.67 11.08
CA LYS A 457 -26.49 20.14 11.12
C LYS A 457 -26.86 20.76 12.48
N MET A 458 -27.34 19.98 13.45
CA MET A 458 -27.66 20.50 14.78
C MET A 458 -26.40 21.04 15.47
N LYS A 459 -26.46 22.30 15.94
CA LYS A 459 -25.35 22.93 16.68
C LYS A 459 -25.11 22.28 18.04
N ASP A 460 -26.17 21.91 18.74
CA ASP A 460 -26.10 21.24 20.04
C ASP A 460 -26.55 19.79 19.96
N LYS A 461 -25.57 18.90 19.82
CA LYS A 461 -25.77 17.44 19.73
C LYS A 461 -25.88 16.76 21.09
N SER A 462 -25.73 17.50 22.21
CA SER A 462 -25.89 16.94 23.56
C SER A 462 -27.33 16.51 23.87
N THR A 463 -28.28 17.06 23.12
CA THR A 463 -29.72 16.83 23.24
C THR A 463 -30.20 15.50 22.65
N LEU A 464 -29.36 14.78 21.88
CA LEU A 464 -29.72 13.53 21.20
C LEU A 464 -30.01 12.35 22.14
N GLY A 465 -29.82 12.52 23.46
CA GLY A 465 -30.15 11.52 24.47
C GLY A 465 -29.25 10.29 24.40
N LYS A 466 -29.80 9.12 24.71
CA LYS A 466 -29.04 7.85 24.71
C LYS A 466 -29.01 7.25 23.31
N PRO A 467 -27.89 6.59 22.91
CA PRO A 467 -27.83 5.84 21.66
C PRO A 467 -28.97 4.83 21.54
N VAL A 468 -29.52 4.72 20.34
CA VAL A 468 -30.58 3.74 20.04
C VAL A 468 -30.01 2.34 20.29
N LYS A 469 -30.74 1.54 21.08
CA LYS A 469 -30.36 0.16 21.34
C LYS A 469 -30.55 -0.65 20.05
N ILE A 470 -29.45 -0.97 19.38
CA ILE A 470 -29.48 -1.81 18.18
C ILE A 470 -29.89 -3.23 18.61
N MET A 471 -31.10 -3.64 18.23
CA MET A 471 -31.54 -5.01 18.44
C MET A 471 -30.84 -5.90 17.42
N THR A 472 -30.05 -6.86 17.90
CA THR A 472 -29.67 -8.02 17.10
C THR A 472 -30.94 -8.75 16.74
N LYS A 473 -31.30 -8.77 15.46
CA LYS A 473 -32.41 -9.59 14.97
C LYS A 473 -32.06 -11.03 15.35
N GLN A 474 -32.76 -11.62 16.33
CA GLN A 474 -32.75 -13.07 16.47
C GLN A 474 -33.20 -13.62 15.12
N GLU A 475 -32.46 -14.59 14.58
CA GLU A 475 -32.90 -15.30 13.39
C GLU A 475 -34.35 -15.72 13.62
N SER A 476 -35.26 -15.10 12.88
CA SER A 476 -36.66 -15.46 12.90
C SER A 476 -36.73 -16.89 12.40
N SER A 477 -36.83 -17.83 13.32
CA SER A 477 -37.22 -19.20 13.04
C SER A 477 -38.64 -19.16 12.47
N SER A 478 -38.75 -18.97 11.15
CA SER A 478 -39.96 -19.29 10.42
C SER A 478 -40.23 -20.79 10.62
N PRO A 479 -41.45 -21.21 10.99
CA PRO A 479 -41.74 -22.61 11.23
C PRO A 479 -41.74 -23.35 9.89
N ARG A 480 -40.66 -24.07 9.58
CA ARG A 480 -40.65 -25.06 8.50
C ARG A 480 -40.29 -26.43 9.08
N ASN A 481 -41.28 -27.31 8.97
CA ASN A 481 -41.20 -28.77 8.89
C ASN A 481 -40.80 -29.55 10.16
N SER A 482 -41.78 -29.70 11.05
CA SER A 482 -41.89 -30.78 12.03
C SER A 482 -42.14 -32.18 11.42
N LYS A 483 -41.58 -32.48 10.23
CA LYS A 483 -41.75 -33.79 9.57
C LYS A 483 -40.45 -34.53 9.22
N HIS A 484 -39.28 -33.98 9.54
CA HIS A 484 -38.00 -34.68 9.32
C HIS A 484 -37.28 -35.14 10.59
N LYS A 485 -37.89 -35.00 11.76
CA LYS A 485 -37.34 -35.51 13.03
C LYS A 485 -37.81 -36.92 13.42
N HIS A 486 -38.67 -37.55 12.64
CA HIS A 486 -39.16 -38.92 12.92
C HIS A 486 -38.57 -40.02 12.00
N ILE A 487 -37.74 -39.67 11.01
CA ILE A 487 -37.22 -40.67 10.04
C ILE A 487 -35.72 -40.94 10.27
N VAL A 488 -35.00 -40.11 11.02
CA VAL A 488 -33.55 -40.26 11.26
C VAL A 488 -33.24 -40.96 12.59
N GLU A 489 -34.24 -41.17 13.46
CA GLU A 489 -34.08 -41.94 14.71
C GLU A 489 -34.47 -43.43 14.58
N GLU A 490 -35.15 -43.84 13.50
CA GLU A 490 -35.44 -45.26 13.21
C GLU A 490 -34.33 -45.95 12.40
N LEU A 491 -33.51 -45.22 11.64
CA LEU A 491 -32.45 -45.80 10.80
C LEU A 491 -31.10 -46.02 11.52
N ASN A 492 -30.96 -45.56 12.76
CA ASN A 492 -29.74 -45.72 13.58
C ASN A 492 -29.89 -46.75 14.72
N LYS A 493 -30.97 -47.55 14.71
CA LYS A 493 -31.19 -48.63 15.69
C LYS A 493 -31.13 -50.05 15.13
N GLU A 494 -30.92 -50.23 13.82
CA GLU A 494 -30.85 -51.55 13.18
C GLU A 494 -29.43 -51.92 12.66
N SER A 495 -28.38 -51.20 13.04
CA SER A 495 -26.99 -51.50 12.64
C SER A 495 -26.05 -51.80 13.82
N MET A 496 -26.58 -52.45 14.85
CA MET A 496 -25.81 -53.21 15.83
C MET A 496 -26.54 -54.52 16.13
N ASP A 497 -26.53 -55.45 15.19
CA ASP A 497 -26.46 -56.88 15.51
C ASP A 497 -26.12 -57.71 14.26
N VAL A 498 -25.42 -58.82 14.51
CA VAL A 498 -25.05 -59.90 13.58
C VAL A 498 -23.74 -59.73 12.79
N SER A 499 -22.71 -60.22 13.47
CA SER A 499 -21.45 -60.78 12.99
C SER A 499 -21.59 -61.93 11.98
N GLU A 500 -20.51 -62.09 11.19
CA GLU A 500 -20.01 -63.33 10.56
C GLU A 500 -20.88 -64.03 9.50
N SER A 501 -20.45 -63.97 8.24
CA SER A 501 -19.93 -65.16 7.52
C SER A 501 -19.66 -64.89 6.03
N HIS A 502 -18.41 -65.20 5.63
CA HIS A 502 -17.99 -65.92 4.44
C HIS A 502 -18.43 -65.57 2.99
N ILE A 503 -17.36 -65.42 2.16
CA ILE A 503 -17.13 -66.04 0.83
C ILE A 503 -17.58 -65.27 -0.43
N GLN A 504 -16.58 -64.59 -1.02
CA GLN A 504 -15.95 -64.90 -2.33
C GLN A 504 -16.66 -64.59 -3.67
N THR A 505 -15.86 -64.04 -4.59
CA THR A 505 -16.03 -63.91 -6.06
C THR A 505 -17.09 -62.90 -6.54
N SER A 506 -17.00 -62.21 -7.66
CA SER A 506 -15.94 -61.85 -8.61
C SER A 506 -16.60 -60.94 -9.67
N LYS A 507 -15.81 -60.01 -10.23
CA LYS A 507 -15.88 -59.50 -11.61
C LYS A 507 -16.96 -58.49 -12.06
N ASP A 508 -16.38 -57.47 -12.71
CA ASP A 508 -16.80 -56.71 -13.89
C ASP A 508 -17.76 -55.50 -13.73
N GLY A 509 -17.21 -54.33 -14.07
CA GLY A 509 -17.79 -53.54 -15.16
C GLY A 509 -18.39 -52.17 -14.85
N LEU A 510 -17.53 -51.15 -14.98
CA LEU A 510 -17.75 -49.96 -15.84
C LEU A 510 -18.52 -48.71 -15.30
N MET A 511 -17.70 -47.65 -15.09
CA MET A 511 -17.84 -46.22 -15.46
C MET A 511 -18.76 -45.23 -14.70
N SER A 512 -18.06 -44.25 -14.10
CA SER A 512 -18.33 -42.79 -14.05
C SER A 512 -19.48 -42.31 -13.16
N SER A 513 -19.44 -41.22 -12.39
CA SER A 513 -18.47 -40.12 -12.21
C SER A 513 -18.71 -39.52 -10.81
N SER A 514 -17.62 -39.15 -10.11
CA SER A 514 -17.61 -38.88 -8.67
C SER A 514 -17.89 -37.40 -8.30
N PRO A 515 -18.50 -37.13 -7.13
CA PRO A 515 -18.80 -35.79 -6.63
C PRO A 515 -17.55 -35.14 -6.00
N LEU A 516 -16.66 -34.58 -6.83
CA LEU A 516 -15.47 -33.84 -6.37
C LEU A 516 -15.49 -32.34 -6.72
N ILE A 517 -16.51 -31.87 -7.44
CA ILE A 517 -16.62 -30.47 -7.89
C ILE A 517 -17.34 -29.59 -6.84
N LEU A 518 -18.11 -30.18 -5.93
CA LEU A 518 -18.89 -29.41 -4.95
C LEU A 518 -18.05 -29.01 -3.71
N PHE A 519 -17.05 -29.81 -3.34
CA PHE A 519 -16.17 -29.52 -2.20
C PHE A 519 -15.09 -28.48 -2.51
N HIS A 520 -14.71 -28.30 -3.77
CA HIS A 520 -13.73 -27.28 -4.18
C HIS A 520 -14.33 -25.86 -4.18
N LYS A 521 -15.61 -25.71 -4.54
CA LYS A 521 -16.30 -24.41 -4.55
C LYS A 521 -16.65 -23.86 -3.15
N LEU A 522 -16.71 -24.71 -2.13
CA LEU A 522 -16.96 -24.26 -0.76
C LEU A 522 -15.68 -23.75 -0.07
N LYS A 523 -14.51 -24.27 -0.47
CA LYS A 523 -13.21 -23.89 0.11
C LYS A 523 -12.70 -22.54 -0.40
N GLU A 524 -13.00 -22.18 -1.66
CA GLU A 524 -12.67 -20.86 -2.22
C GLU A 524 -13.47 -19.71 -1.61
N LYS A 525 -14.72 -19.96 -1.16
CA LYS A 525 -15.53 -18.93 -0.49
C LYS A 525 -15.15 -18.68 0.98
N LEU A 526 -14.50 -19.63 1.65
CA LEU A 526 -14.10 -19.47 3.06
C LEU A 526 -12.73 -18.80 3.24
N MET A 527 -11.88 -18.76 2.21
CA MET A 527 -10.55 -18.12 2.28
C MET A 527 -10.54 -16.62 1.94
N CYS A 528 -11.67 -16.02 1.60
CA CYS A 528 -11.79 -14.58 1.29
C CYS A 528 -12.14 -13.70 2.51
N ILE A 529 -11.90 -14.15 3.75
CA ILE A 529 -12.26 -13.40 4.99
C ILE A 529 -11.04 -13.19 5.94
N PHE A 530 -9.81 -13.17 5.41
CA PHE A 530 -8.65 -12.68 6.18
C PHE A 530 -7.82 -11.70 5.36
#